data_AF-T1EWN7-F1
#
_entry.id   AF-T1EWN7-F1
#
_cell.length_a   1.000
_cell.length_b   1.000
_cell.length_c   1.000
_cell.angle_alpha   90.00
_cell.angle_beta   90.00
_cell.angle_gamma   90.00
#
_symmetry.space_group_name_H-M   'P 1'
#
loop_
_entity.id
_entity.type
_entity.pdbx_description
1 polymer ?
#
loop_
_entity_poly.entity_id
_entity_poly.type
_entity_poly.pdbx_seq_one_letter_code
_entity_poly.pdbx_strand_id
1 'polypeptide(L)'
;MCKGMKKCDKYEMYGVGESFVGSDCKTCCKLEELDRKYNEQHDKIAQLEQQLVELLSNKKSTSENEFVKKQFKEQKSPNKETWTTVVRKSVDKELKVVQETVKSVEEKVELNAEEGKRKERKRNNIVIHKLTENNASEAKEKNTADRKSVTFLFNEVLKIPCENTDIKKRDQCRELVKESKIRQSKETSGEFIFKVKGLPGDMRIVKLKKY
;
A
#
# COMPACT_ATOMS: atom_id res chain seq x y z
N MET A 1 8.83 -37.73 -19.20
CA MET A 1 7.49 -37.11 -19.13
C MET A 1 6.92 -37.38 -17.75
N CYS A 2 6.68 -36.34 -16.94
CA CYS A 2 6.07 -36.49 -15.61
C CYS A 2 4.60 -36.88 -15.75
N LYS A 3 4.23 -38.06 -15.25
CA LYS A 3 2.84 -38.54 -15.27
C LYS A 3 1.95 -37.58 -14.44
N GLY A 4 0.83 -37.13 -15.01
CA GLY A 4 -0.18 -36.34 -14.29
C GLY A 4 -0.14 -34.82 -14.47
N MET A 5 0.72 -34.29 -15.34
CA MET A 5 0.69 -32.86 -15.70
C MET A 5 -0.32 -32.61 -16.82
N LYS A 6 -1.22 -31.65 -16.64
CA LYS A 6 -2.11 -31.12 -17.68
C LYS A 6 -1.52 -29.82 -18.24
N LYS A 7 -1.65 -29.60 -19.55
CA LYS A 7 -1.29 -28.34 -20.23
C LYS A 7 -2.54 -27.47 -20.32
N CYS A 8 -2.41 -26.18 -20.06
CA CYS A 8 -3.39 -25.17 -20.41
C CYS A 8 -3.05 -24.59 -21.78
N ASP A 9 -3.96 -24.71 -22.75
CA ASP A 9 -3.70 -24.26 -24.13
C ASP A 9 -3.72 -22.74 -24.27
N LYS A 10 -4.43 -22.02 -23.38
CA LYS A 10 -4.57 -20.57 -23.45
C LYS A 10 -3.30 -19.79 -23.06
N TYR A 11 -2.47 -20.35 -22.19
CA TYR A 11 -1.26 -19.68 -21.66
C TYR A 11 -0.02 -20.59 -21.63
N GLU A 12 -0.06 -21.73 -22.32
CA GLU A 12 1.02 -22.73 -22.42
C GLU A 12 1.61 -23.21 -21.08
N MET A 13 0.85 -23.12 -19.99
CA MET A 13 1.33 -23.50 -18.65
C MET A 13 1.01 -24.97 -18.32
N TYR A 14 1.91 -25.62 -17.57
CA TYR A 14 1.72 -26.99 -17.08
C TYR A 14 1.39 -26.99 -15.59
N GLY A 15 0.41 -27.79 -15.18
CA GLY A 15 0.01 -27.90 -13.77
C GLY A 15 -0.51 -29.29 -13.40
N VAL A 16 -0.55 -29.57 -12.10
CA VAL A 16 -1.12 -30.80 -11.54
C VAL A 16 -2.65 -30.68 -11.54
N GLY A 17 -3.39 -31.79 -11.62
CA GLY A 17 -4.85 -31.83 -11.80
C GLY A 17 -5.66 -30.94 -10.85
N GLU A 18 -5.22 -30.73 -9.61
CA GLU A 18 -5.87 -29.83 -8.64
C GLU A 18 -5.80 -28.33 -9.00
N SER A 19 -4.94 -27.96 -9.95
CA SER A 19 -4.74 -26.58 -10.43
C SER A 19 -5.70 -26.19 -11.56
N PHE A 20 -6.56 -27.10 -11.99
CA PHE A 20 -7.52 -26.91 -13.06
C PHE A 20 -8.95 -26.96 -12.53
N VAL A 21 -9.84 -26.18 -13.13
CA VAL A 21 -11.29 -26.22 -12.93
C VAL A 21 -11.89 -26.55 -14.29
N GLY A 22 -12.24 -27.81 -14.52
CA GLY A 22 -12.65 -28.29 -15.84
C GLY A 22 -11.48 -28.37 -16.83
N SER A 23 -11.62 -27.73 -17.99
CA SER A 23 -10.59 -27.59 -19.04
C SER A 23 -9.61 -26.46 -18.76
N ASP A 24 -10.01 -25.47 -17.96
CA ASP A 24 -9.24 -24.25 -17.75
C ASP A 24 -8.42 -24.28 -16.47
N CYS A 25 -7.29 -23.57 -16.50
CA CYS A 25 -6.44 -23.42 -15.33
C CYS A 25 -7.07 -22.44 -14.34
N LYS A 26 -6.90 -22.65 -13.02
CA LYS A 26 -7.41 -21.71 -11.99
C LYS A 26 -6.94 -20.27 -12.20
N THR A 27 -5.73 -20.09 -12.73
CA THR A 27 -5.17 -18.78 -13.06
C THR A 27 -5.93 -18.12 -14.21
N CYS A 28 -6.33 -18.92 -15.21
CA CYS A 28 -7.08 -18.49 -16.39
C CYS A 28 -8.46 -17.96 -15.98
N CYS A 29 -9.18 -18.73 -15.15
CA CYS A 29 -10.47 -18.30 -14.62
C CYS A 29 -10.36 -17.02 -13.79
N LYS A 30 -9.30 -16.88 -12.97
CA LYS A 30 -9.06 -15.65 -12.19
C LYS A 30 -8.76 -14.45 -13.08
N LEU A 31 -7.99 -14.63 -14.15
CA LEU A 31 -7.68 -13.56 -15.10
C LEU A 31 -8.94 -13.10 -15.83
N GLU A 32 -9.80 -14.02 -16.27
CA GLU A 32 -11.09 -13.67 -16.88
C GLU A 32 -12.03 -12.95 -15.91
N GLU A 33 -12.07 -13.37 -14.65
CA GLU A 33 -12.88 -12.68 -13.63
C GLU A 33 -12.36 -11.26 -13.37
N LEU A 34 -11.03 -11.08 -13.34
CA LEU A 34 -10.41 -9.76 -13.22
C LEU A 34 -10.69 -8.87 -14.43
N ASP A 35 -10.60 -9.43 -15.64
CA ASP A 35 -10.87 -8.71 -16.88
C ASP A 35 -12.34 -8.26 -16.95
N ARG A 36 -13.27 -9.13 -16.54
CA ARG A 36 -14.69 -8.76 -16.41
C ARG A 36 -14.89 -7.62 -15.41
N LYS A 37 -14.28 -7.68 -14.23
CA LYS A 37 -14.37 -6.61 -13.22
C LYS A 37 -13.76 -5.29 -13.71
N TYR A 38 -12.65 -5.38 -14.45
CA TYR A 38 -12.01 -4.21 -15.06
C TYR A 38 -12.95 -3.54 -16.06
N ASN A 39 -13.55 -4.31 -16.96
CA ASN A 39 -14.50 -3.79 -17.94
C ASN A 39 -15.75 -3.19 -17.28
N GLU A 40 -16.32 -3.85 -16.26
CA GLU A 40 -17.44 -3.30 -15.48
C GLU A 40 -17.11 -1.96 -14.79
N GLN A 41 -15.87 -1.78 -14.32
CA GLN A 41 -15.42 -0.51 -13.74
C GLN A 41 -15.26 0.57 -14.81
N HIS A 42 -14.70 0.19 -15.96
CA HIS A 42 -14.51 1.11 -17.07
C HIS A 42 -15.85 1.65 -17.60
N ASP A 43 -16.87 0.80 -17.71
CA ASP A 43 -18.22 1.21 -18.11
C ASP A 43 -18.85 2.18 -17.09
N LYS A 44 -18.66 1.96 -15.78
CA LYS A 44 -19.15 2.88 -14.75
C LYS A 44 -18.47 4.25 -14.82
N ILE A 45 -17.17 4.28 -15.11
CA ILE A 45 -16.44 5.55 -15.28
C ILE A 45 -17.00 6.31 -16.48
N ALA A 46 -17.19 5.64 -17.62
CA ALA A 46 -17.77 6.26 -18.81
C ALA A 46 -19.18 6.83 -18.56
N GLN A 47 -20.02 6.14 -17.78
CA GLN A 47 -21.35 6.64 -17.39
C GLN A 47 -21.27 7.89 -16.50
N LEU A 48 -20.35 7.91 -15.52
CA LEU A 48 -20.16 9.08 -14.65
C LEU A 48 -19.63 10.30 -15.43
N GLU A 49 -18.74 10.07 -16.40
CA GLU A 49 -18.25 11.12 -17.29
C GLU A 49 -19.37 11.73 -18.12
N GLN A 50 -20.27 10.92 -18.69
CA GLN A 50 -21.44 11.41 -19.41
C GLN A 50 -22.37 12.24 -18.51
N GLN A 51 -22.64 11.77 -17.29
CA GLN A 51 -23.47 12.52 -16.32
C GLN A 51 -22.85 13.87 -15.95
N LEU A 52 -21.52 13.94 -15.79
CA LEU A 52 -20.82 15.20 -15.52
C LEU A 52 -20.95 16.18 -16.69
N VAL A 53 -20.80 15.70 -17.93
CA VAL A 53 -20.97 16.53 -19.13
C VAL A 53 -22.39 17.08 -19.23
N GLU A 54 -23.41 16.27 -18.96
CA GLU A 54 -24.82 16.69 -18.97
C GLU A 54 -25.10 17.75 -17.90
N LEU A 55 -24.62 17.55 -16.67
CA LEU A 55 -24.76 18.52 -15.58
C LEU A 55 -24.07 19.85 -15.90
N LEU A 56 -22.90 19.82 -16.54
CA LEU A 56 -22.18 21.02 -16.96
C LEU A 56 -22.92 21.76 -18.09
N SER A 57 -23.51 21.02 -19.04
CA SER A 57 -24.33 21.59 -20.11
C SER A 57 -25.58 22.29 -19.55
N ASN A 58 -26.28 21.63 -18.62
CA ASN A 58 -27.47 22.18 -17.96
C ASN A 58 -27.18 23.39 -17.06
N LYS A 59 -25.98 23.48 -16.46
CA LYS A 59 -25.54 24.67 -15.72
C LYS A 59 -25.25 25.86 -16.65
N LYS A 60 -24.76 25.61 -17.87
CA LYS A 60 -24.46 26.66 -18.83
C LYS A 60 -25.74 27.36 -19.31
N SER A 61 -26.81 26.59 -19.56
CA SER A 61 -28.13 27.11 -19.97
C SER A 61 -28.90 27.82 -18.85
N THR A 62 -28.59 27.57 -17.57
CA THR A 62 -29.17 28.32 -16.44
C THR A 62 -28.41 29.60 -16.09
N SER A 63 -27.14 29.73 -16.50
CA SER A 63 -26.34 30.96 -16.32
C SER A 63 -26.61 32.05 -17.36
N GLU A 64 -27.28 31.74 -18.48
CA GLU A 64 -27.68 32.70 -19.52
C GLU A 64 -29.02 33.41 -19.23
N ASN A 65 -29.65 33.18 -18.08
CA ASN A 65 -30.84 33.93 -17.63
C ASN A 65 -30.47 35.20 -16.82
N GLU A 66 -29.50 35.97 -17.30
CA GLU A 66 -29.19 37.32 -16.80
C GLU A 66 -30.23 38.38 -17.20
N PHE A 67 -31.42 37.98 -17.66
CA PHE A 67 -32.51 38.90 -17.99
C PHE A 67 -33.22 39.51 -16.74
N VAL A 68 -32.97 38.98 -15.53
CA VAL A 68 -33.65 39.44 -14.30
C VAL A 68 -32.87 40.52 -13.53
N LYS A 69 -31.61 40.82 -13.88
CA LYS A 69 -30.78 41.80 -13.14
C LYS A 69 -31.06 43.28 -13.44
N LYS A 70 -31.97 43.61 -14.35
CA LYS A 70 -32.21 45.02 -14.78
C LYS A 70 -33.41 45.73 -14.15
N GLN A 71 -34.18 45.09 -13.26
CA GLN A 71 -35.36 45.73 -12.64
C GLN A 71 -35.26 46.07 -11.14
N PHE A 72 -34.15 45.82 -10.46
CA PHE A 72 -33.98 46.20 -9.04
C PHE A 72 -32.99 47.35 -8.85
N LYS A 73 -33.20 48.45 -9.60
CA LYS A 73 -32.42 49.67 -9.46
C LYS A 73 -33.30 50.86 -9.09
N GLU A 74 -34.09 50.69 -8.04
CA GLU A 74 -34.65 51.83 -7.30
C GLU A 74 -35.00 51.41 -5.87
N GLN A 75 -34.79 52.33 -4.93
CA GLN A 75 -34.88 52.19 -3.47
C GLN A 75 -33.66 51.59 -2.76
N LYS A 76 -32.62 52.42 -2.65
CA LYS A 76 -31.74 52.40 -1.47
C LYS A 76 -32.45 53.16 -0.35
N SER A 77 -32.92 52.45 0.67
CA SER A 77 -33.01 52.98 2.04
C SER A 77 -31.86 52.40 2.86
N PRO A 78 -31.31 53.15 3.83
CA PRO A 78 -30.27 52.63 4.69
C PRO A 78 -30.92 51.74 5.75
N ASN A 79 -30.29 50.59 6.01
CA ASN A 79 -30.38 49.88 7.29
C ASN A 79 -31.57 48.91 7.50
N LYS A 80 -31.72 47.91 6.63
CA LYS A 80 -32.23 46.57 7.03
C LYS A 80 -31.41 45.49 6.32
N GLU A 81 -30.66 44.69 7.07
CA GLU A 81 -30.10 43.44 6.55
C GLU A 81 -31.27 42.58 6.04
N THR A 82 -31.38 42.44 4.72
CA THR A 82 -32.30 41.49 4.11
C THR A 82 -31.85 40.07 4.45
N TRP A 83 -32.80 39.16 4.69
CA TRP A 83 -32.54 37.74 4.97
C TRP A 83 -31.57 37.10 3.97
N THR A 84 -31.59 37.53 2.72
CA THR A 84 -30.65 37.11 1.67
C THR A 84 -29.20 37.44 1.98
N THR A 85 -28.93 38.56 2.66
CA THR A 85 -27.58 38.96 3.09
C THR A 85 -27.11 38.10 4.27
N VAL A 86 -28.00 37.78 5.20
CA VAL A 86 -27.71 36.91 6.35
C VAL A 86 -27.41 35.47 5.88
N VAL A 87 -28.27 34.94 5.00
CA VAL A 87 -28.07 33.61 4.41
C VAL A 87 -26.77 33.55 3.61
N ARG A 88 -26.48 34.58 2.78
CA ARG A 88 -25.23 34.63 2.02
C ARG A 88 -24.00 34.64 2.93
N LYS A 89 -24.00 35.44 4.00
CA LYS A 89 -22.91 35.46 5.00
C LYS A 89 -22.74 34.11 5.71
N SER A 90 -23.85 33.39 5.96
CA SER A 90 -23.81 32.06 6.58
C SER A 90 -23.24 31.01 5.62
N VAL A 91 -23.71 30.99 4.37
CA VAL A 91 -23.21 30.09 3.33
C VAL A 91 -21.73 30.36 3.05
N ASP A 92 -21.30 31.62 2.96
CA ASP A 92 -19.89 31.97 2.74
C ASP A 92 -18.98 31.51 3.90
N LYS A 93 -19.48 31.54 5.14
CA LYS A 93 -18.76 30.99 6.30
C LYS A 93 -18.61 29.47 6.20
N GLU A 94 -19.69 28.76 5.89
CA GLU A 94 -19.63 27.30 5.76
C GLU A 94 -18.77 26.87 4.56
N LEU A 95 -18.85 27.60 3.45
CA LEU A 95 -18.06 27.32 2.25
C LEU A 95 -16.55 27.46 2.54
N LYS A 96 -16.14 28.43 3.36
CA LYS A 96 -14.75 28.58 3.81
C LYS A 96 -14.30 27.40 4.66
N VAL A 97 -15.12 26.96 5.61
CA VAL A 97 -14.80 25.79 6.46
C VAL A 97 -14.66 24.54 5.60
N VAL A 98 -15.55 24.35 4.62
CA VAL A 98 -15.45 23.22 3.68
C VAL A 98 -14.18 23.32 2.83
N GLN A 99 -13.84 24.50 2.32
CA GLN A 99 -12.59 24.69 1.55
C GLN A 99 -11.33 24.35 2.37
N GLU A 100 -11.27 24.78 3.63
CA GLU A 100 -10.15 24.46 4.53
C GLU A 100 -10.10 22.95 4.84
N THR A 101 -11.25 22.33 5.04
CA THR A 101 -11.34 20.88 5.30
C THR A 101 -10.90 20.07 4.09
N VAL A 102 -11.34 20.45 2.88
CA VAL A 102 -10.93 19.80 1.63
C VAL A 102 -9.43 19.88 1.43
N LYS A 103 -8.82 21.06 1.65
CA LYS A 103 -7.36 21.21 1.59
C LYS A 103 -6.63 20.28 2.57
N SER A 104 -7.10 20.20 3.82
CA SER A 104 -6.50 19.29 4.81
C SER A 104 -6.63 17.82 4.43
N VAL A 105 -7.74 17.43 3.79
CA VAL A 105 -7.93 16.05 3.30
C VAL A 105 -7.02 15.78 2.10
N GLU A 106 -6.89 16.72 1.16
CA GLU A 106 -5.97 16.61 0.02
C GLU A 106 -4.52 16.37 0.48
N GLU A 107 -4.03 17.17 1.43
CA GLU A 107 -2.69 16.98 2.01
C GLU A 107 -2.52 15.60 2.67
N LYS A 108 -3.52 15.12 3.42
CA LYS A 108 -3.48 13.79 4.05
C LYS A 108 -3.51 12.66 3.03
N VAL A 109 -4.28 12.83 1.94
CA VAL A 109 -4.33 11.85 0.85
C VAL A 109 -2.98 11.76 0.15
N GLU A 110 -2.33 12.90 -0.10
CA GLU A 110 -1.01 12.94 -0.73
C GLU A 110 0.06 12.29 0.16
N LEU A 111 0.08 12.61 1.45
CA LEU A 111 0.98 11.97 2.42
C LEU A 111 0.77 10.44 2.50
N ASN A 112 -0.49 9.99 2.54
CA ASN A 112 -0.82 8.57 2.56
C ASN A 112 -0.43 7.87 1.26
N ALA A 113 -0.61 8.53 0.11
CA ALA A 113 -0.21 8.00 -1.19
C ALA A 113 1.31 7.85 -1.29
N GLU A 114 2.07 8.84 -0.81
CA GLU A 114 3.53 8.78 -0.82
C GLU A 114 4.07 7.75 0.18
N GLU A 115 3.44 7.59 1.35
CA GLU A 115 3.75 6.51 2.28
C GLU A 115 3.45 5.13 1.67
N GLY A 116 2.35 5.01 0.92
CA GLY A 116 1.99 3.82 0.15
C GLY A 116 3.06 3.44 -0.87
N LYS A 117 3.46 4.40 -1.73
CA LYS A 117 4.56 4.23 -2.70
C LYS A 117 5.88 3.86 -2.02
N ARG A 118 6.20 4.48 -0.88
CA ARG A 118 7.42 4.18 -0.11
C ARG A 118 7.38 2.77 0.48
N LYS A 119 6.22 2.31 0.96
CA LYS A 119 6.02 0.94 1.45
C LYS A 119 6.13 -0.06 0.28
N GLU A 120 5.57 0.26 -0.88
CA GLU A 120 5.60 -0.59 -2.06
C GLU A 120 7.01 -0.76 -2.65
N ARG A 121 7.78 0.33 -2.76
CA ARG A 121 9.21 0.28 -3.14
C ARG A 121 10.05 -0.63 -2.24
N LYS A 122 9.63 -0.84 -0.98
CA LYS A 122 10.32 -1.71 -0.02
C LYS A 122 9.90 -3.18 -0.08
N ARG A 123 8.80 -3.53 -0.74
CA ARG A 123 8.25 -4.91 -0.67
C ARG A 123 9.07 -5.93 -1.47
N ASN A 124 9.80 -5.52 -2.51
CA ASN A 124 10.39 -6.46 -3.48
C ASN A 124 11.91 -6.34 -3.73
N ASN A 125 12.64 -5.54 -2.95
CA ASN A 125 14.09 -5.39 -3.16
C ASN A 125 14.89 -6.28 -2.21
N ILE A 126 14.73 -7.61 -2.33
CA ILE A 126 15.64 -8.56 -1.68
C ILE A 126 16.82 -8.78 -2.62
N VAL A 127 17.96 -8.14 -2.29
CA VAL A 127 19.23 -8.40 -2.97
C VAL A 127 19.98 -9.47 -2.18
N ILE A 128 20.17 -10.64 -2.78
CA ILE A 128 20.97 -11.72 -2.20
C ILE A 128 22.39 -11.61 -2.76
N HIS A 129 23.28 -10.98 -2.00
CA HIS A 129 24.70 -10.91 -2.33
C HIS A 129 25.46 -12.02 -1.61
N LYS A 130 26.12 -12.90 -2.37
CA LYS A 130 26.97 -13.96 -1.84
C LYS A 130 28.37 -13.39 -1.59
N LEU A 131 28.79 -13.39 -0.32
CA LEU A 131 30.15 -13.02 0.07
C LEU A 131 31.06 -14.25 0.03
N THR A 132 32.34 -14.04 -0.29
CA THR A 132 33.38 -15.06 -0.18
C THR A 132 33.54 -15.47 1.28
N GLU A 133 33.62 -16.78 1.53
CA GLU A 133 33.81 -17.30 2.89
C GLU A 133 35.18 -16.91 3.44
N ASN A 134 35.19 -16.53 4.72
CA ASN A 134 36.42 -16.21 5.42
C ASN A 134 37.07 -17.49 5.99
N ASN A 135 38.36 -17.67 5.70
CA ASN A 135 39.15 -18.84 6.10
C ASN A 135 39.76 -18.75 7.52
N ALA A 136 39.45 -17.71 8.31
CA ALA A 136 40.02 -17.57 9.65
C ALA A 136 39.68 -18.76 10.58
N SER A 137 40.63 -19.18 11.40
CA SER A 137 40.50 -20.37 12.26
C SER A 137 39.50 -20.14 13.40
N GLU A 138 39.44 -18.92 13.94
CA GLU A 138 38.60 -18.58 15.07
C GLU A 138 37.27 -17.94 14.67
N ALA A 139 36.18 -18.35 15.33
CA ALA A 139 34.84 -17.83 15.09
C ALA A 139 34.72 -16.31 15.37
N LYS A 140 35.50 -15.77 16.33
CA LYS A 140 35.49 -14.33 16.65
C LYS A 140 36.11 -13.51 15.51
N GLU A 141 37.20 -13.98 14.93
CA GLU A 141 37.89 -13.32 13.84
C GLU A 141 37.06 -13.39 12.55
N LYS A 142 36.47 -14.56 12.24
CA LYS A 142 35.51 -14.73 11.13
C LYS A 142 34.38 -13.70 11.20
N ASN A 143 33.68 -13.64 12.34
CA ASN A 143 32.56 -12.72 12.54
C ASN A 143 32.98 -11.25 12.44
N THR A 144 34.18 -10.90 12.91
CA THR A 144 34.65 -9.51 12.88
C THR A 144 34.95 -9.06 11.46
N ALA A 145 35.60 -9.91 10.67
CA ALA A 145 35.89 -9.65 9.27
C ALA A 145 34.60 -9.62 8.42
N ASP A 146 33.67 -10.55 8.63
CA ASP A 146 32.38 -10.56 7.93
C ASP A 146 31.59 -9.28 8.22
N ARG A 147 31.59 -8.82 9.48
CA ARG A 147 30.96 -7.54 9.86
C ARG A 147 31.58 -6.36 9.11
N LYS A 148 32.91 -6.28 9.04
CA LYS A 148 33.61 -5.22 8.28
C LYS A 148 33.22 -5.24 6.80
N SER A 149 33.20 -6.42 6.17
CA SER A 149 32.83 -6.58 4.76
C SER A 149 31.39 -6.15 4.50
N VAL A 150 30.45 -6.50 5.39
CA VAL A 150 29.06 -6.08 5.30
C VAL A 150 28.94 -4.57 5.48
N THR A 151 29.57 -3.99 6.50
CA THR A 151 29.58 -2.53 6.71
C THR A 151 30.11 -1.79 5.50
N PHE A 152 31.20 -2.26 4.90
CA PHE A 152 31.76 -1.69 3.67
C PHE A 152 30.77 -1.76 2.50
N LEU A 153 30.13 -2.92 2.27
CA LEU A 153 29.13 -3.07 1.21
C LEU A 153 27.98 -2.06 1.37
N PHE A 154 27.44 -1.91 2.58
CA PHE A 154 26.35 -0.97 2.84
C PHE A 154 26.79 0.49 2.68
N ASN A 155 27.89 0.89 3.31
CA ASN A 155 28.31 2.29 3.34
C ASN A 155 28.97 2.73 2.02
N GLU A 156 29.86 1.93 1.46
CA GLU A 156 30.68 2.34 0.31
C GLU A 156 30.06 1.99 -1.03
N VAL A 157 29.44 0.82 -1.16
CA VAL A 157 28.86 0.37 -2.44
C VAL A 157 27.42 0.83 -2.57
N LEU A 158 26.59 0.56 -1.55
CA LEU A 158 25.17 0.88 -1.59
C LEU A 158 24.85 2.31 -1.14
N LYS A 159 25.82 3.02 -0.54
CA LYS A 159 25.66 4.36 0.04
C LYS A 159 24.50 4.44 1.03
N ILE A 160 24.27 3.36 1.78
CA ILE A 160 23.28 3.27 2.85
C ILE A 160 24.02 3.38 4.18
N PRO A 161 23.70 4.36 5.04
CA PRO A 161 24.34 4.48 6.35
C PRO A 161 24.00 3.26 7.21
N CYS A 162 25.04 2.52 7.59
CA CYS A 162 24.95 1.33 8.41
C CYS A 162 26.03 1.35 9.50
N GLU A 163 25.61 1.26 10.75
CA GLU A 163 26.51 1.19 11.90
C GLU A 163 26.67 -0.25 12.42
N ASN A 164 27.76 -0.49 13.15
CA ASN A 164 27.99 -1.78 13.81
C ASN A 164 26.87 -2.17 14.79
N THR A 165 26.16 -1.19 15.35
CA THR A 165 25.00 -1.39 16.22
C THR A 165 23.84 -2.03 15.46
N ASP A 166 23.64 -1.70 14.18
CA ASP A 166 22.59 -2.29 13.34
C ASP A 166 22.88 -3.74 12.98
N ILE A 167 24.15 -4.06 12.75
CA ILE A 167 24.57 -5.45 12.50
C ILE A 167 24.41 -6.30 13.77
N LYS A 168 24.63 -5.74 14.96
CA LYS A 168 24.35 -6.43 16.23
C LYS A 168 22.86 -6.75 16.41
N LYS A 169 21.95 -5.84 16.01
CA LYS A 169 20.49 -6.10 16.04
C LYS A 169 20.11 -7.28 15.14
N ARG A 170 20.78 -7.44 14.00
CA ARG A 170 20.61 -8.61 13.12
C ARG A 170 21.03 -9.91 13.81
N ASP A 171 22.17 -9.91 14.49
CA ASP A 171 22.67 -11.10 15.19
C ASP A 171 21.75 -11.48 16.36
N GLN A 172 21.22 -10.49 17.10
CA GLN A 172 20.20 -10.72 18.12
C GLN A 172 18.92 -11.36 17.54
N CYS A 173 18.45 -10.89 16.37
CA CYS A 173 17.33 -11.52 15.67
C CYS A 173 17.63 -12.98 15.30
N ARG A 174 18.86 -13.26 14.82
CA ARG A 174 19.28 -14.62 14.47
C ARG A 174 19.24 -15.56 15.67
N GLU A 175 19.69 -15.11 16.84
CA GLU A 175 19.62 -15.91 18.07
C GLU A 175 18.18 -16.13 18.54
N LEU A 176 17.33 -15.10 18.51
CA LEU A 176 15.90 -15.24 18.84
C LEU A 176 15.19 -16.23 17.90
N VAL A 177 15.55 -16.27 16.62
CA VAL A 177 15.01 -17.23 15.65
C VAL A 177 15.49 -18.66 15.92
N LYS A 178 16.76 -18.84 16.30
CA LYS A 178 17.26 -20.17 16.72
C LYS A 178 16.52 -20.63 17.97
N GLU A 179 16.38 -19.76 18.96
CA GLU A 179 15.68 -20.04 20.21
C GLU A 179 14.19 -20.35 19.95
N SER A 180 13.51 -19.60 19.08
CA SER A 180 12.11 -19.87 18.74
C SER A 180 11.94 -21.25 18.09
N LYS A 181 12.88 -21.65 17.22
CA LYS A 181 12.88 -23.00 16.62
C LYS A 181 13.09 -24.09 17.67
N ILE A 182 14.03 -23.89 18.60
CA ILE A 182 14.26 -24.84 19.71
C ILE A 182 13.00 -24.98 20.58
N ARG A 183 12.36 -23.86 20.94
CA ARG A 183 11.10 -23.87 21.72
C ARG A 183 9.98 -24.57 20.95
N GLN A 184 9.90 -24.37 19.63
CA GLN A 184 8.94 -25.06 18.79
C GLN A 184 9.19 -26.57 18.71
N SER A 185 10.45 -27.02 18.58
CA SER A 185 10.79 -28.44 18.57
C SER A 185 10.50 -29.14 19.90
N LYS A 186 10.51 -28.40 21.01
CA LYS A 186 10.16 -28.92 22.35
C LYS A 186 8.66 -28.96 22.61
N GLU A 187 7.85 -28.26 21.82
CA GLU A 187 6.39 -28.23 21.96
C GLU A 187 5.79 -29.47 21.26
N THR A 188 5.46 -30.49 22.04
CA THR A 188 4.96 -31.78 21.55
C THR A 188 3.48 -31.75 21.14
N SER A 189 2.68 -30.79 21.62
CA SER A 189 1.25 -30.74 21.34
C SER A 189 0.91 -30.29 19.91
N GLY A 190 1.84 -29.63 19.21
CA GLY A 190 1.61 -29.05 17.88
C GLY A 190 0.58 -27.91 17.85
N GLU A 191 -0.04 -27.58 18.98
CA GLU A 191 -1.11 -26.59 19.15
C GLU A 191 -0.57 -25.16 19.09
N PHE A 192 0.73 -24.96 19.35
CA PHE A 192 1.35 -23.65 19.40
C PHE A 192 2.52 -23.49 18.43
N ILE A 193 2.67 -22.27 17.91
CA ILE A 193 3.79 -21.85 17.07
C ILE A 193 4.53 -20.72 17.79
N PHE A 194 5.86 -20.83 17.84
CA PHE A 194 6.72 -19.76 18.33
C PHE A 194 7.25 -18.95 17.17
N LYS A 195 7.04 -17.63 17.19
CA LYS A 195 7.57 -16.70 16.18
C LYS A 195 8.24 -15.51 16.86
N VAL A 196 9.30 -15.00 16.25
CA VAL A 196 9.88 -13.70 16.64
C VAL A 196 9.00 -12.58 16.07
N LYS A 197 8.57 -11.65 16.91
CA LYS A 197 7.81 -10.45 16.53
C LYS A 197 8.36 -9.22 17.26
N GLY A 198 8.18 -8.04 16.67
CA GLY A 198 8.58 -6.76 17.26
C GLY A 198 9.33 -5.88 16.27
N LEU A 199 9.54 -4.61 16.63
CA LEU A 199 10.38 -3.69 15.87
C LEU A 199 11.87 -4.00 16.13
N PRO A 200 12.79 -3.61 15.21
CA PRO A 200 14.22 -3.73 15.44
C PRO A 200 14.63 -3.00 16.75
N GLY A 201 14.99 -3.76 17.78
CA GLY A 201 15.31 -3.26 19.12
C GLY A 201 14.39 -3.76 20.24
N ASP A 202 13.15 -4.16 19.92
CA ASP A 202 12.16 -4.71 20.87
C ASP A 202 11.59 -6.04 20.33
N MET A 203 12.46 -6.87 19.75
CA MET A 203 12.08 -8.17 19.22
C MET A 203 11.96 -9.19 20.36
N ARG A 204 10.86 -9.95 20.35
CA ARG A 204 10.57 -10.98 21.36
C ARG A 204 9.97 -12.23 20.72
N ILE A 205 10.16 -13.37 21.37
CA ILE A 205 9.52 -14.62 20.97
C ILE A 205 8.09 -14.63 21.50
N VAL A 206 7.12 -14.81 20.61
CA VAL A 206 5.69 -14.87 20.93
C VAL A 206 5.18 -16.29 20.68
N LYS A 207 4.43 -16.83 21.64
CA LYS A 207 3.70 -18.10 21.52
C LYS A 207 2.31 -17.82 20.95
N LEU A 208 1.97 -18.43 19.82
CA LEU A 208 0.71 -18.26 19.11
C LEU A 208 -0.01 -19.60 19.02
N LYS A 209 -1.32 -19.63 19.29
CA LYS A 209 -2.15 -20.82 19.09
C LYS A 209 -2.42 -21.01 17.59
N LYS A 210 -2.28 -22.24 17.07
CA LYS A 210 -2.78 -22.61 15.74
C LYS A 210 -4.31 -22.62 15.81
N TYR A 211 -4.94 -21.86 14.91
CA TYR A 211 -6.35 -22.00 14.59
C TYR A 211 -6.55 -23.13 13.60
#